data_AF-A0A4R9LXB8-F1
#
_entry.id   AF-A0A4R9LXB8-F1
#
_cell.length_a   1.000
_cell.length_b   1.000
_cell.length_c   1.000
_cell.angle_alpha   90.00
_cell.angle_beta   90.00
_cell.angle_gamma   90.00
#
_symmetry.space_group_name_H-M   'P 1'
#
loop_
_entity.id
_entity.type
_entity.pdbx_description
1 polymer ?
#
loop_
_entity_poly.entity_id
_entity_poly.type
_entity_poly.pdbx_seq_one_letter_code
_entity_poly.pdbx_strand_id
1 'polypeptide(L)'
;MKRYLIPAIFFTIGLLLQVWLYFSWITFGLLSVSTILLSLLIFSISEMSTIPGKEDVVESSQENASETKEELKSEEIANEEESQTYIPPFFEDRDPIALAREIKKGESKALFCETVKQYSLPKRDPKISSLLYAFYDGIGFTECFWQKGALLVDSESNDLEWEEYEKDTIKELLPCLSRNKQKLYLPLSLNQNLFGLVCLTTKEKFSDSEIASHWESTLILSEKLLEKREYARALRDPKTSLFNKSHFYHTAKDKFYSQIRQTLVLLKFVKEKHSIEFAICLNEMIKKRGLNDSSLFQLEDSIVAGFIPNQNLDQFTYMMQSFVEELDELGYECELALGYSSPSEPNLKFDQWIKKAYISLENSILHNAA
;
A
#
# COMPACT_ATOMS: atom_id res chain seq x y z
N MET A 1 2.21 0.65 60.16
CA MET A 1 1.65 -0.59 59.56
C MET A 1 0.10 -0.65 59.57
N LYS A 2 -0.63 0.46 59.38
CA LYS A 2 -2.11 0.46 59.27
C LYS A 2 -2.67 1.04 57.95
N ARG A 3 -1.80 1.50 57.04
CA ARG A 3 -2.20 2.13 55.76
C ARG A 3 -2.47 1.15 54.61
N TYR A 4 -2.10 -0.13 54.75
CA TYR A 4 -2.28 -1.15 53.71
C TYR A 4 -3.35 -2.20 54.04
N LEU A 5 -3.96 -2.13 55.22
CA LEU A 5 -4.97 -3.12 55.66
C LEU A 5 -6.28 -2.97 54.90
N ILE A 6 -6.73 -1.73 54.68
CA ILE A 6 -7.98 -1.43 53.98
C ILE A 6 -7.90 -1.85 52.50
N PRO A 7 -6.84 -1.51 51.74
CA PRO A 7 -6.68 -2.00 50.37
C PRO A 7 -6.61 -3.54 50.27
N ALA A 8 -5.94 -4.21 51.21
CA ALA A 8 -5.81 -5.67 51.21
C ALA A 8 -7.15 -6.38 51.45
N ILE A 9 -8.02 -5.82 52.29
CA ILE A 9 -9.36 -6.35 52.55
C ILE A 9 -10.27 -6.16 51.31
N PHE A 10 -10.22 -4.99 50.66
CA PHE A 10 -10.99 -4.78 49.42
C PHE A 10 -10.49 -5.66 48.27
N PHE A 11 -9.18 -5.89 48.19
CA PHE A 11 -8.58 -6.78 47.19
C PHE A 11 -8.98 -8.24 47.40
N THR A 12 -8.93 -8.72 48.65
CA THR A 12 -9.33 -10.11 48.96
C THR A 12 -10.82 -10.35 48.80
N ILE A 13 -11.68 -9.38 49.16
CA ILE A 13 -13.13 -9.46 48.91
C ILE A 13 -13.43 -9.41 47.41
N GLY A 14 -12.72 -8.58 46.64
CA GLY A 14 -12.85 -8.53 45.18
C GLY A 14 -12.43 -9.84 44.50
N LEU A 15 -11.34 -10.45 44.96
CA LEU A 15 -10.85 -11.73 44.45
C LEU A 15 -11.81 -12.88 44.79
N LEU A 16 -12.38 -12.87 46.01
CA LEU A 16 -13.42 -13.82 46.42
C LEU A 16 -14.72 -13.64 45.63
N LEU A 17 -15.18 -12.40 45.38
CA LEU A 17 -16.35 -12.13 44.54
C LEU A 17 -16.12 -12.57 43.09
N GLN A 18 -14.91 -12.37 42.56
CA GLN A 18 -14.53 -12.76 41.20
C GLN A 18 -14.41 -14.28 41.02
N VAL A 19 -14.06 -15.01 42.09
CA VAL A 19 -14.09 -16.48 42.12
C VAL A 19 -15.51 -17.02 42.27
N TRP A 20 -16.38 -16.32 43.01
CA TRP A 20 -17.76 -16.77 43.28
C TRP A 20 -18.77 -16.45 42.16
N LEU A 21 -18.59 -15.38 41.38
CA LEU A 21 -19.61 -14.85 40.47
C LEU A 21 -19.17 -14.80 38.99
N TYR A 22 -18.84 -15.95 38.40
CA TYR A 22 -18.51 -16.16 36.97
C TYR A 22 -17.01 -16.13 36.63
N PHE A 23 -16.47 -17.35 36.49
CA PHE A 23 -15.24 -17.61 35.75
C PHE A 23 -15.53 -17.51 34.23
N SER A 24 -15.63 -16.27 33.73
CA SER A 24 -15.48 -15.99 32.30
C SER A 24 -14.05 -15.53 32.06
N TRP A 25 -13.34 -16.22 31.17
CA TRP A 25 -11.97 -15.88 30.75
C TRP A 25 -11.81 -14.40 30.33
N ILE A 26 -12.91 -13.74 29.97
CA ILE A 26 -12.97 -12.33 29.60
C ILE A 26 -12.69 -11.41 30.79
N THR A 27 -13.20 -11.71 31.99
CA THR A 27 -12.99 -10.85 33.18
C THR A 27 -11.58 -10.98 33.73
N PHE A 28 -10.99 -12.18 33.65
CA PHE A 28 -9.58 -12.39 33.98
C PHE A 28 -8.66 -11.68 32.98
N GLY A 29 -8.97 -11.75 31.68
CA GLY A 29 -8.25 -11.00 30.64
C GLY A 29 -8.31 -9.49 30.86
N LEU A 30 -9.50 -8.94 31.12
CA LEU A 30 -9.69 -7.52 31.39
C LEU A 30 -8.97 -7.06 32.67
N LEU A 31 -9.00 -7.87 33.73
CA LEU A 31 -8.28 -7.56 34.97
C LEU A 31 -6.76 -7.58 34.74
N SER A 32 -6.25 -8.60 34.05
CA SER A 32 -4.82 -8.72 33.75
C SER A 32 -4.33 -7.56 32.88
N VAL A 33 -5.05 -7.23 31.80
CA VAL A 33 -4.73 -6.09 30.94
C VAL A 33 -4.81 -4.78 31.72
N SER A 34 -5.84 -4.57 32.55
CA SER A 34 -5.97 -3.36 33.36
C SER A 34 -4.83 -3.22 34.37
N THR A 35 -4.38 -4.30 35.00
CA THR A 35 -3.23 -4.27 35.92
C THR A 35 -1.91 -3.98 35.20
N ILE A 36 -1.69 -4.52 33.99
CA ILE A 36 -0.51 -4.21 33.19
C ILE A 36 -0.52 -2.74 32.76
N LEU A 37 -1.67 -2.22 32.33
CA LEU A 37 -1.81 -0.83 31.92
C LEU A 37 -1.58 0.14 33.09
N LEU A 38 -2.05 -0.21 34.29
CA LEU A 38 -1.80 0.56 35.51
C LEU A 38 -0.31 0.52 35.90
N SER A 39 0.34 -0.64 35.74
CA SER A 39 1.78 -0.80 35.99
C SER A 39 2.61 0.07 35.07
N LEU A 40 2.27 0.08 33.77
CA LEU A 40 2.91 0.93 32.76
C LEU A 40 2.66 2.42 33.04
N LEU A 41 1.45 2.78 33.45
CA LEU A 41 1.14 4.18 33.78
C LEU A 41 1.90 4.65 35.03
N ILE A 42 2.03 3.82 36.06
CA ILE A 42 2.86 4.11 37.24
C ILE A 42 4.34 4.22 36.85
N PHE A 43 4.82 3.34 35.96
CA PHE A 43 6.19 3.39 35.45
C PHE A 43 6.46 4.66 34.66
N SER A 44 5.56 5.06 33.75
CA SER A 44 5.68 6.30 32.97
C SER A 44 5.62 7.55 33.85
N ILE A 45 4.77 7.56 34.89
CA ILE A 45 4.73 8.67 35.87
C ILE A 45 6.03 8.71 36.69
N SER A 46 6.59 7.55 37.03
CA SER A 46 7.85 7.46 37.77
C SER A 46 9.03 8.01 36.96
N GLU A 47 9.14 7.70 35.66
CA GLU A 47 10.19 8.27 34.79
C GLU A 47 10.02 9.77 34.55
N MET A 48 8.77 10.27 34.46
CA MET A 48 8.51 11.70 34.30
C MET A 48 8.84 12.52 35.57
N SER A 49 8.95 11.86 36.74
CA SER A 49 9.29 12.50 38.02
C SER A 49 10.80 12.66 38.27
N THR A 50 11.65 12.05 37.44
CA THR A 50 13.11 12.16 37.53
C THR A 50 13.67 13.10 36.44
N ILE A 51 13.25 14.37 36.48
CA ILE A 51 13.98 15.46 35.82
C ILE A 51 14.51 16.37 36.93
N PRO A 52 15.81 16.30 37.30
CA PRO A 52 16.42 17.33 38.11
C PRO A 52 16.69 18.56 37.22
N GLY A 53 16.10 19.70 37.60
CA GLY A 53 16.35 20.98 36.96
C GLY A 53 17.60 21.68 37.50
N LYS A 54 18.27 22.36 36.56
CA LYS A 54 19.19 23.51 36.67
C LYS A 54 20.56 23.32 37.35
N GLU A 55 21.61 23.65 36.60
CA GLU A 55 22.52 24.77 36.92
C GLU A 55 23.29 25.24 35.66
N ASP A 56 23.55 26.55 35.61
CA ASP A 56 24.21 27.33 34.56
C ASP A 56 25.72 27.05 34.45
N VAL A 57 26.36 27.49 33.34
CA VAL A 57 27.64 28.26 33.27
C VAL A 57 28.29 28.16 31.87
N VAL A 58 28.15 29.25 31.11
CA VAL A 58 29.16 30.11 30.44
C VAL A 58 30.55 29.56 30.02
N GLU A 59 30.90 29.90 28.77
CA GLU A 59 32.22 30.08 28.13
C GLU A 59 33.19 28.90 27.89
N SER A 60 33.48 28.63 26.61
CA SER A 60 34.77 29.05 26.02
C SER A 60 34.79 28.89 24.49
N SER A 61 35.22 29.98 23.85
CA SER A 61 35.87 30.09 22.55
C SER A 61 36.91 28.96 22.33
N GLN A 62 37.30 28.50 21.14
CA GLN A 62 37.83 29.26 19.99
C GLN A 62 38.31 28.21 18.96
N GLU A 63 38.14 28.47 17.65
CA GLU A 63 39.16 28.32 16.57
C GLU A 63 38.53 28.13 15.17
N ASN A 64 38.34 29.29 14.53
CA ASN A 64 38.64 29.67 13.14
C ASN A 64 38.85 28.58 12.09
N ALA A 65 37.93 28.54 11.11
CA ALA A 65 38.23 28.11 9.74
C ALA A 65 38.21 29.33 8.81
N SER A 66 39.27 29.40 8.00
CA SER A 66 39.70 30.45 7.08
C SER A 66 38.64 31.05 6.17
N GLU A 67 38.63 32.38 6.10
CA GLU A 67 38.21 33.13 4.91
C GLU A 67 39.18 32.86 3.76
N THR A 68 38.67 32.72 2.54
CA THR A 68 39.32 33.30 1.36
C THR A 68 38.21 33.73 0.39
N LYS A 69 38.07 35.05 0.27
CA LYS A 69 37.34 35.73 -0.79
C LYS A 69 38.08 35.50 -2.11
N GLU A 70 37.35 35.26 -3.19
CA GLU A 70 37.59 36.02 -4.41
C GLU A 70 36.26 36.23 -5.16
N GLU A 71 36.07 37.47 -5.53
CA GLU A 71 34.84 38.07 -6.02
C GLU A 71 34.93 38.25 -7.55
N LEU A 72 33.79 38.06 -8.23
CA LEU A 72 33.24 38.90 -9.31
C LEU A 72 33.92 38.95 -10.70
N LYS A 73 33.19 38.50 -11.74
CA LYS A 73 32.35 39.32 -12.68
C LYS A 73 31.98 38.53 -13.95
N SER A 74 30.67 38.28 -14.18
CA SER A 74 29.76 38.94 -15.17
C SER A 74 30.16 38.64 -16.63
N GLU A 75 29.31 38.30 -17.60
CA GLU A 75 27.87 38.46 -17.88
C GLU A 75 27.63 37.58 -19.13
N GLU A 76 26.41 37.06 -19.35
CA GLU A 76 25.69 37.06 -20.64
C GLU A 76 24.52 36.05 -20.64
N ILE A 77 23.33 36.61 -20.39
CA ILE A 77 22.07 36.41 -21.12
C ILE A 77 21.88 35.02 -21.75
N ALA A 78 21.21 34.13 -21.03
CA ALA A 78 20.54 32.97 -21.61
C ALA A 78 19.03 33.16 -21.48
N ASN A 79 18.39 33.20 -22.64
CA ASN A 79 16.95 33.35 -22.88
C ASN A 79 16.09 32.57 -21.87
N GLU A 80 15.18 33.29 -21.22
CA GLU A 80 13.90 32.76 -20.77
C GLU A 80 13.05 32.47 -22.02
N GLU A 81 13.33 31.36 -22.69
CA GLU A 81 12.30 30.66 -23.44
C GLU A 81 11.74 29.58 -22.52
N GLU A 82 10.42 29.63 -22.32
CA GLU A 82 9.63 28.61 -21.64
C GLU A 82 10.05 27.23 -22.15
N SER A 83 10.92 26.54 -21.39
CA SER A 83 11.15 25.12 -21.63
C SER A 83 9.88 24.40 -21.22
N GLN A 84 8.93 24.29 -22.14
CA GLN A 84 7.86 23.31 -22.08
C GLN A 84 8.53 21.99 -21.74
N THR A 85 8.30 21.52 -20.53
CA THR A 85 8.91 20.28 -20.05
C THR A 85 8.33 19.19 -20.93
N TYR A 86 9.13 18.67 -21.87
CA TYR A 86 8.66 17.63 -22.78
C TYR A 86 8.18 16.45 -21.94
N ILE A 87 6.89 16.19 -22.07
CA ILE A 87 6.21 15.11 -21.41
C ILE A 87 6.05 14.00 -22.46
N PRO A 88 6.71 12.83 -22.30
CA PRO A 88 6.47 11.72 -23.20
C PRO A 88 5.02 11.24 -23.07
N PRO A 89 4.37 10.84 -24.17
CA PRO A 89 2.98 10.40 -24.16
C PRO A 89 2.85 9.15 -23.28
N PHE A 90 1.79 9.09 -22.48
CA PHE A 90 1.54 7.98 -21.56
C PHE A 90 0.92 6.78 -22.28
N PHE A 91 0.03 7.02 -23.25
CA PHE A 91 -0.70 5.94 -23.90
C PHE A 91 0.08 5.24 -25.01
N GLU A 92 1.08 5.89 -25.64
CA GLU A 92 1.89 5.32 -26.74
C GLU A 92 1.02 4.65 -27.83
N ASP A 93 -0.06 5.31 -28.28
CA ASP A 93 -1.07 4.79 -29.23
C ASP A 93 -1.87 3.56 -28.76
N ARG A 94 -1.76 3.17 -27.49
CA ARG A 94 -2.54 2.05 -26.94
C ARG A 94 -3.94 2.51 -26.55
N ASP A 95 -4.89 1.58 -26.69
CA ASP A 95 -6.26 1.78 -26.22
C ASP A 95 -6.30 1.97 -24.69
N PRO A 96 -6.78 3.13 -24.18
CA PRO A 96 -6.90 3.41 -22.75
C PRO A 96 -7.73 2.36 -21.99
N ILE A 97 -8.75 1.79 -22.62
CA ILE A 97 -9.62 0.79 -22.00
C ILE A 97 -8.85 -0.53 -21.81
N ALA A 98 -8.14 -0.98 -22.85
CA ALA A 98 -7.27 -2.15 -22.76
C ALA A 98 -6.19 -1.96 -21.70
N LEU A 99 -5.53 -0.79 -21.68
CA LEU A 99 -4.49 -0.46 -20.71
C LEU A 99 -5.01 -0.47 -19.27
N ALA A 100 -6.18 0.11 -19.00
CA ALA A 100 -6.79 0.08 -17.67
C ALA A 100 -7.05 -1.35 -17.17
N ARG A 101 -7.48 -2.25 -18.07
CA ARG A 101 -7.68 -3.67 -17.72
C ARG A 101 -6.35 -4.38 -17.43
N GLU A 102 -5.31 -4.09 -18.18
CA GLU A 102 -3.96 -4.62 -17.93
C GLU A 102 -3.42 -4.17 -16.57
N ILE A 103 -3.51 -2.88 -16.26
CA ILE A 103 -3.11 -2.31 -14.97
C ILE A 103 -3.84 -3.03 -13.83
N LYS A 104 -5.17 -3.14 -13.92
CA LYS A 104 -5.99 -3.80 -12.90
C LYS A 104 -5.60 -5.26 -12.67
N LYS A 105 -5.29 -6.01 -13.75
CA LYS A 105 -4.78 -7.38 -13.64
C LYS A 105 -3.39 -7.42 -13.03
N GLY A 106 -2.51 -6.50 -13.42
CA GLY A 106 -1.14 -6.37 -12.94
C GLY A 106 -1.04 -6.13 -11.44
N GLU A 107 -1.96 -5.37 -10.84
CA GLU A 107 -1.92 -5.08 -9.40
C GLU A 107 -2.05 -6.33 -8.51
N SER A 108 -2.88 -7.29 -8.91
CA SER A 108 -3.05 -8.54 -8.16
C SER A 108 -1.77 -9.39 -8.22
N LYS A 109 -1.14 -9.43 -9.41
CA LYS A 109 0.15 -10.08 -9.60
C LYS A 109 1.25 -9.39 -8.80
N ALA A 110 1.30 -8.05 -8.81
CA ALA A 110 2.27 -7.26 -8.05
C ALA A 110 2.16 -7.55 -6.54
N LEU A 111 0.94 -7.60 -5.99
CA LEU A 111 0.70 -7.93 -4.59
C LEU A 111 1.21 -9.34 -4.22
N PHE A 112 0.94 -10.33 -5.09
CA PHE A 112 1.47 -11.68 -4.94
C PHE A 112 3.00 -11.65 -4.94
N CYS A 113 3.60 -10.95 -5.90
CA CYS A 113 5.03 -10.89 -6.06
C CYS A 113 5.77 -10.25 -4.87
N GLU A 114 5.27 -9.13 -4.37
CA GLU A 114 5.81 -8.47 -3.17
C GLU A 114 5.73 -9.38 -1.94
N THR A 115 4.63 -10.12 -1.80
CA THR A 115 4.43 -11.04 -0.69
C THR A 115 5.40 -12.22 -0.76
N VAL A 116 5.62 -12.79 -1.94
CA VAL A 116 6.63 -13.84 -2.15
C VAL A 116 8.04 -13.33 -1.87
N LYS A 117 8.40 -12.10 -2.29
CA LYS A 117 9.71 -11.50 -1.99
C LYS A 117 9.97 -11.39 -0.49
N GLN A 118 8.94 -11.07 0.31
CA GLN A 118 9.06 -10.92 1.76
C GLN A 118 9.01 -12.25 2.51
N TYR A 119 8.22 -13.22 2.04
CA TYR A 119 7.90 -14.46 2.76
C TYR A 119 8.27 -15.71 1.95
N SER A 120 9.33 -15.64 1.14
CA SER A 120 9.81 -16.78 0.35
C SER A 120 10.06 -18.00 1.23
N LEU A 121 9.80 -19.19 0.70
CA LEU A 121 9.91 -20.41 1.47
C LEU A 121 11.37 -20.65 1.89
N PRO A 122 11.61 -20.95 3.19
CA PRO A 122 12.93 -21.31 3.65
C PRO A 122 13.29 -22.68 3.07
N LYS A 123 14.40 -22.74 2.34
CA LYS A 123 14.89 -24.00 1.77
C LYS A 123 15.53 -24.85 2.87
N ARG A 124 14.71 -25.65 3.55
CA ARG A 124 15.15 -26.56 4.62
C ARG A 124 15.63 -27.91 4.09
N ASP A 125 15.19 -28.30 2.90
CA ASP A 125 15.48 -29.62 2.34
C ASP A 125 16.59 -29.54 1.27
N PRO A 126 17.74 -30.22 1.47
CA PRO A 126 18.82 -30.28 0.48
C PRO A 126 18.43 -31.00 -0.82
N LYS A 127 17.37 -31.82 -0.82
CA LYS A 127 16.87 -32.54 -1.99
C LYS A 127 16.29 -31.60 -3.04
N ILE A 128 15.77 -30.44 -2.64
CA ILE A 128 15.18 -29.46 -3.55
C ILE A 128 16.31 -28.77 -4.32
N SER A 129 16.24 -28.75 -5.65
CA SER A 129 17.20 -28.04 -6.50
C SER A 129 16.78 -26.59 -6.71
N SER A 130 15.50 -26.35 -7.01
CA SER A 130 14.93 -25.03 -7.27
C SER A 130 13.44 -24.98 -6.92
N LEU A 131 12.95 -23.77 -6.69
CA LEU A 131 11.53 -23.49 -6.51
C LEU A 131 11.08 -22.49 -7.58
N LEU A 132 9.89 -22.69 -8.11
CA LEU A 132 9.21 -21.76 -9.00
C LEU A 132 7.93 -21.28 -8.31
N TYR A 133 7.74 -19.97 -8.25
CA TYR A 133 6.50 -19.35 -7.78
C TYR A 133 5.71 -18.86 -8.99
N ALA A 134 4.43 -19.22 -9.05
CA ALA A 134 3.54 -18.78 -10.11
C ALA A 134 2.24 -18.22 -9.53
N PHE A 135 1.79 -17.11 -10.10
CA PHE A 135 0.56 -16.42 -9.73
C PHE A 135 -0.62 -17.00 -10.51
N TYR A 136 -1.78 -17.14 -9.84
CA TYR A 136 -3.03 -17.55 -10.47
C TYR A 136 -3.94 -16.33 -10.70
N ASP A 137 -4.28 -16.06 -11.95
CA ASP A 137 -5.11 -14.90 -12.34
C ASP A 137 -6.62 -15.18 -12.38
N GLY A 138 -7.03 -16.41 -12.04
CA GLY A 138 -8.40 -16.90 -12.15
C GLY A 138 -8.66 -17.78 -13.37
N ILE A 139 -7.75 -17.78 -14.35
CA ILE A 139 -7.86 -18.55 -15.60
C ILE A 139 -6.67 -19.52 -15.71
N GLY A 140 -5.46 -18.97 -15.57
CA GLY A 140 -4.19 -19.64 -15.77
C GLY A 140 -3.16 -19.26 -14.72
N PHE A 141 -1.98 -19.86 -14.84
CA PHE A 141 -0.86 -19.60 -13.95
C PHE A 141 0.29 -19.01 -14.74
N THR A 142 0.80 -17.87 -14.28
CA THR A 142 1.96 -17.20 -14.88
C THR A 142 3.13 -17.23 -13.92
N GLU A 143 4.32 -17.51 -14.43
CA GLU A 143 5.53 -17.46 -13.63
C GLU A 143 5.80 -16.05 -13.07
N CYS A 144 6.39 -16.03 -11.88
CA CYS A 144 6.81 -14.81 -11.19
C CYS A 144 8.27 -14.87 -10.74
N PHE A 145 8.67 -15.95 -10.08
CA PHE A 145 10.01 -16.06 -9.49
C PHE A 145 10.60 -17.46 -9.56
N TRP A 146 11.92 -17.49 -9.76
CA TRP A 146 12.73 -18.66 -9.50
C TRP A 146 13.57 -18.46 -8.25
N GLN A 147 13.58 -19.45 -7.36
CA GLN A 147 14.46 -19.48 -6.20
C GLN A 147 15.48 -20.62 -6.34
N LYS A 148 16.77 -20.25 -6.40
CA LYS A 148 17.90 -21.18 -6.40
C LYS A 148 18.78 -20.90 -5.18
N GLY A 149 18.61 -21.70 -4.13
CA GLY A 149 19.26 -21.46 -2.85
C GLY A 149 18.62 -20.25 -2.14
N ALA A 150 19.44 -19.28 -1.74
CA ALA A 150 18.97 -18.02 -1.15
C ALA A 150 18.64 -16.94 -2.18
N LEU A 151 18.99 -17.16 -3.46
CA LEU A 151 18.75 -16.21 -4.53
C LEU A 151 17.34 -16.37 -5.08
N LEU A 152 16.56 -15.29 -5.02
CA LEU A 152 15.27 -15.13 -5.67
C LEU A 152 15.46 -14.27 -6.92
N VAL A 153 15.06 -14.79 -8.07
CA VAL A 153 15.26 -14.18 -9.40
C VAL A 153 13.88 -13.98 -10.03
N ASP A 154 13.60 -12.78 -10.54
CA ASP A 154 12.38 -12.51 -11.31
C ASP A 154 12.34 -13.42 -12.55
N SER A 155 11.20 -14.06 -12.82
CA SER A 155 10.96 -14.85 -14.04
C SER A 155 10.27 -14.00 -15.10
N GLU A 156 10.51 -14.32 -16.36
CA GLU A 156 9.64 -13.84 -17.44
C GLU A 156 8.22 -14.39 -17.23
N SER A 157 7.20 -13.62 -17.64
CA SER A 157 5.79 -13.96 -17.39
C SER A 157 5.27 -15.02 -18.37
N ASN A 158 5.89 -16.21 -18.34
CA ASN A 158 5.52 -17.33 -19.18
C ASN A 158 4.43 -18.18 -18.52
N ASP A 159 3.64 -18.84 -19.36
CA ASP A 159 2.72 -19.89 -18.90
C ASP A 159 3.52 -21.11 -18.43
N LEU A 160 3.02 -21.79 -17.40
CA LEU A 160 3.64 -23.00 -16.90
C LEU A 160 3.56 -24.15 -17.91
N GLU A 161 4.71 -24.75 -18.18
CA GLU A 161 4.81 -26.02 -18.91
C GLU A 161 4.59 -27.20 -17.95
N TRP A 162 3.40 -27.80 -18.05
CA TRP A 162 2.92 -28.89 -17.21
C TRP A 162 1.76 -29.62 -17.91
N GLU A 163 1.40 -30.79 -17.41
CA GLU A 163 0.32 -31.59 -17.99
C GLU A 163 -1.07 -31.16 -17.48
N GLU A 164 -2.12 -31.45 -18.25
CA GLU A 164 -3.50 -31.08 -17.90
C GLU A 164 -3.93 -31.63 -16.53
N TYR A 165 -3.58 -32.88 -16.22
CA TYR A 165 -3.93 -33.48 -14.92
C TYR A 165 -3.27 -32.74 -13.74
N GLU A 166 -2.07 -32.20 -13.93
CA GLU A 166 -1.35 -31.43 -12.90
C GLU A 166 -2.10 -30.11 -12.65
N LYS A 167 -2.52 -29.45 -13.72
CA LYS A 167 -3.30 -28.22 -13.66
C LYS A 167 -4.67 -28.43 -13.00
N ASP A 168 -5.39 -29.48 -13.38
CA ASP A 168 -6.73 -29.75 -12.85
C ASP A 168 -6.68 -30.10 -11.36
N THR A 169 -5.71 -30.93 -10.95
CA THR A 169 -5.51 -31.28 -9.53
C THR A 169 -5.20 -30.05 -8.68
N ILE A 170 -4.37 -29.13 -9.18
CA ILE A 170 -4.02 -27.89 -8.47
C ILE A 170 -5.23 -26.93 -8.40
N LYS A 171 -6.07 -26.89 -9.45
CA LYS A 171 -7.32 -26.12 -9.43
C LYS A 171 -8.34 -26.68 -8.43
N GLU A 172 -8.28 -27.97 -8.13
CA GLU A 172 -9.02 -28.61 -7.03
C GLU A 172 -8.39 -28.37 -5.64
N LEU A 173 -7.35 -27.52 -5.57
CA LEU A 173 -6.63 -27.16 -4.34
C LEU A 173 -5.85 -28.32 -3.72
N LEU A 174 -5.43 -29.29 -4.53
CA LEU A 174 -4.66 -30.45 -4.08
C LEU A 174 -3.22 -30.41 -4.63
N PRO A 175 -2.23 -30.86 -3.84
CA PRO A 175 -0.86 -31.00 -4.32
C PRO A 175 -0.75 -32.13 -5.34
N CYS A 176 0.13 -31.95 -6.33
CA CYS A 176 0.31 -32.91 -7.42
C CYS A 176 1.79 -33.22 -7.66
N LEU A 177 2.11 -34.50 -7.84
CA LEU A 177 3.42 -34.93 -8.32
C LEU A 177 3.42 -35.04 -9.84
N SER A 178 4.56 -34.71 -10.46
CA SER A 178 4.75 -35.00 -11.87
C SER A 178 4.87 -36.50 -12.13
N ARG A 179 4.64 -36.94 -13.38
CA ARG A 179 4.74 -38.35 -13.78
C ARG A 179 6.10 -38.97 -13.45
N ASN A 180 7.18 -38.21 -13.61
CA ASN A 180 8.54 -38.64 -13.29
C ASN A 180 8.89 -38.50 -11.79
N LYS A 181 7.97 -37.94 -10.98
CA LYS A 181 8.12 -37.59 -9.56
C LYS A 181 9.28 -36.63 -9.26
N GLN A 182 9.77 -35.88 -10.25
CA GLN A 182 10.87 -34.92 -10.06
C GLN A 182 10.39 -33.49 -9.76
N LYS A 183 9.11 -33.21 -10.05
CA LYS A 183 8.45 -31.95 -9.71
C LYS A 183 7.30 -32.23 -8.76
N LEU A 184 7.15 -31.37 -7.76
CA LEU A 184 6.03 -31.36 -6.83
C LEU A 184 5.37 -29.98 -6.89
N TYR A 185 4.12 -29.96 -7.34
CA TYR A 185 3.29 -28.77 -7.44
C TYR A 185 2.46 -28.65 -6.16
N LEU A 186 2.59 -27.52 -5.49
CA LEU A 186 1.91 -27.24 -4.22
C LEU A 186 1.01 -26.02 -4.42
N PRO A 187 -0.31 -26.14 -4.26
CA PRO A 187 -1.21 -25.00 -4.37
C PRO A 187 -0.99 -24.05 -3.19
N LEU A 188 -0.88 -22.76 -3.49
CA LEU A 188 -0.95 -21.70 -2.49
C LEU A 188 -2.41 -21.35 -2.29
N SER A 189 -3.05 -22.00 -1.31
CA SER A 189 -4.48 -21.89 -1.08
C SER A 189 -4.85 -21.82 0.38
N LEU A 190 -5.85 -21.00 0.71
CA LEU A 190 -6.44 -20.90 2.05
C LEU A 190 -7.92 -20.52 1.94
N ASN A 191 -8.78 -21.11 2.77
CA ASN A 191 -10.23 -20.84 2.79
C ASN A 191 -10.89 -20.91 1.39
N GLN A 192 -10.59 -21.98 0.63
CA GLN A 192 -11.05 -22.19 -0.76
C GLN A 192 -10.57 -21.15 -1.79
N ASN A 193 -9.70 -20.21 -1.40
CA ASN A 193 -9.08 -19.28 -2.34
C ASN A 193 -7.76 -19.86 -2.84
N LEU A 194 -7.60 -19.91 -4.16
CA LEU A 194 -6.34 -20.20 -4.83
C LEU A 194 -5.64 -18.89 -5.19
N PHE A 195 -4.40 -18.71 -4.73
CA PHE A 195 -3.60 -17.51 -5.00
C PHE A 195 -2.55 -17.75 -6.08
N GLY A 196 -2.11 -18.99 -6.23
CA GLY A 196 -0.98 -19.37 -7.07
C GLY A 196 -0.50 -20.77 -6.72
N LEU A 197 0.75 -21.06 -7.07
CA LEU A 197 1.40 -22.32 -6.70
C LEU A 197 2.89 -22.13 -6.46
N VAL A 198 3.47 -23.13 -5.81
CA VAL A 198 4.90 -23.35 -5.75
C VAL A 198 5.23 -24.69 -6.40
N CYS A 199 6.12 -24.69 -7.37
CA CYS A 199 6.67 -25.89 -7.97
C CYS A 199 8.06 -26.15 -7.40
N LEU A 200 8.21 -27.23 -6.63
CA LEU A 200 9.48 -27.73 -6.14
C LEU A 200 10.09 -28.67 -7.18
N THR A 201 11.34 -28.45 -7.55
CA THR A 201 12.07 -29.37 -8.45
C THR A 201 13.19 -30.05 -7.69
N THR A 202 13.42 -31.33 -7.95
CA THR A 202 14.56 -32.10 -7.43
C THR A 202 15.27 -32.86 -8.56
N LYS A 203 16.54 -33.24 -8.33
CA LYS A 203 17.25 -34.19 -9.20
C LYS A 203 16.85 -35.64 -8.90
N GLU A 204 16.35 -35.91 -7.70
CA GLU A 204 15.90 -37.23 -7.26
C GLU A 204 14.41 -37.41 -7.56
N LYS A 205 13.73 -38.34 -6.88
CA LYS A 205 12.27 -38.50 -6.95
C LYS A 205 11.65 -38.16 -5.61
N PHE A 206 10.58 -37.36 -5.61
CA PHE A 206 9.73 -37.16 -4.45
C PHE A 206 8.98 -38.45 -4.10
N SER A 207 8.82 -38.69 -2.80
CA SER A 207 7.94 -39.73 -2.28
C SER A 207 6.57 -39.15 -1.92
N ASP A 208 5.52 -39.96 -1.96
CA ASP A 208 4.16 -39.48 -1.68
C ASP A 208 4.03 -39.02 -0.20
N SER A 209 4.85 -39.58 0.70
CA SER A 209 4.97 -39.17 2.10
C SER A 209 5.57 -37.77 2.31
N GLU A 210 6.37 -37.27 1.35
CA GLU A 210 6.98 -35.94 1.44
C GLU A 210 5.98 -34.82 1.11
N ILE A 211 4.89 -35.13 0.40
CA ILE A 211 3.90 -34.15 -0.08
C ILE A 211 3.33 -33.33 1.08
N ALA A 212 2.84 -34.00 2.12
CA ALA A 212 2.19 -33.32 3.26
C ALA A 212 3.15 -32.35 3.95
N SER A 213 4.39 -32.80 4.23
CA SER A 213 5.39 -31.96 4.91
C SER A 213 5.77 -30.73 4.09
N HIS A 214 5.98 -30.88 2.78
CA HIS A 214 6.27 -29.74 1.92
C HIS A 214 5.06 -28.82 1.76
N TRP A 215 3.84 -29.38 1.68
CA TRP A 215 2.64 -28.57 1.53
C TRP A 215 2.36 -27.74 2.78
N GLU A 216 2.54 -28.30 3.98
CA GLU A 216 2.45 -27.57 5.25
C GLU A 216 3.42 -26.37 5.30
N SER A 217 4.59 -26.49 4.70
CA SER A 217 5.55 -25.38 4.64
C SER A 217 5.03 -24.15 3.87
N THR A 218 4.05 -24.35 2.99
CA THR A 218 3.42 -23.28 2.18
C THR A 218 2.33 -22.50 2.91
N LEU A 219 1.92 -22.97 4.10
CA LEU A 219 0.77 -22.42 4.83
C LEU A 219 1.01 -20.97 5.27
N ILE A 220 2.19 -20.65 5.79
CA ILE A 220 2.57 -19.29 6.21
C ILE A 220 2.49 -18.30 5.03
N LEU A 221 3.00 -18.70 3.87
CA LEU A 221 2.94 -17.86 2.67
C LEU A 221 1.48 -17.66 2.22
N SER A 222 0.66 -18.71 2.26
CA SER A 222 -0.76 -18.65 1.90
C SER A 222 -1.57 -17.76 2.85
N GLU A 223 -1.29 -17.81 4.16
CA GLU A 223 -1.86 -16.91 5.16
C GLU A 223 -1.51 -15.44 4.87
N LYS A 224 -0.24 -15.17 4.56
CA LYS A 224 0.21 -13.80 4.25
C LYS A 224 -0.39 -13.27 2.96
N LEU A 225 -0.56 -14.13 1.95
CA LEU A 225 -1.25 -13.78 0.71
C LEU A 225 -2.72 -13.44 0.97
N LEU A 226 -3.43 -14.23 1.78
CA LEU A 226 -4.82 -13.92 2.15
C LEU A 226 -4.90 -12.60 2.92
N GLU A 227 -4.04 -12.41 3.92
CA GLU A 227 -3.99 -11.19 4.74
C GLU A 227 -3.80 -9.94 3.86
N LYS A 228 -2.81 -9.96 2.97
CA LYS A 228 -2.54 -8.85 2.04
C LYS A 228 -3.69 -8.60 1.07
N ARG A 229 -4.33 -9.65 0.57
CA ARG A 229 -5.46 -9.55 -0.35
C ARG A 229 -6.70 -8.95 0.34
N GLU A 230 -7.03 -9.41 1.54
CA GLU A 230 -8.17 -8.88 2.30
C GLU A 230 -7.89 -7.44 2.75
N TYR A 231 -6.66 -7.13 3.14
CA TYR A 231 -6.27 -5.74 3.44
C TYR A 231 -6.41 -4.83 2.22
N ALA A 232 -5.93 -5.26 1.05
CA ALA A 232 -6.10 -4.51 -0.20
C ALA A 232 -7.58 -4.34 -0.54
N ARG A 233 -8.41 -5.37 -0.37
CA ARG A 233 -9.85 -5.33 -0.58
C ARG A 233 -10.57 -4.36 0.37
N ALA A 234 -10.15 -4.29 1.63
CA ALA A 234 -10.72 -3.39 2.62
C ALA A 234 -10.38 -1.92 2.37
N LEU A 235 -9.22 -1.65 1.75
CA LEU A 235 -8.76 -0.29 1.48
C LEU A 235 -9.07 0.21 0.07
N ARG A 236 -9.36 -0.66 -0.89
CA ARG A 236 -9.54 -0.29 -2.30
C ARG A 236 -11.00 -0.35 -2.74
N ASP A 237 -11.34 0.48 -3.72
CA ASP A 237 -12.60 0.44 -4.43
C ASP A 237 -12.63 -0.76 -5.40
N PRO A 238 -13.70 -1.58 -5.43
CA PRO A 238 -13.75 -2.77 -6.28
C PRO A 238 -13.82 -2.47 -7.79
N LYS A 239 -14.32 -1.29 -8.18
CA LYS A 239 -14.46 -0.90 -9.59
C LYS A 239 -13.13 -0.36 -10.12
N THR A 240 -12.55 0.62 -9.45
CA THR A 240 -11.35 1.34 -9.93
C THR A 240 -10.04 0.84 -9.33
N SER A 241 -10.07 -0.01 -8.30
CA SER A 241 -8.89 -0.42 -7.51
C SER A 241 -8.13 0.73 -6.83
N LEU A 242 -8.64 1.96 -6.89
CA LEU A 242 -8.15 3.13 -6.16
C LEU A 242 -8.40 2.97 -4.67
N PHE A 243 -7.74 3.76 -3.82
CA PHE A 243 -8.07 3.75 -2.40
C PHE A 243 -9.50 4.27 -2.17
N ASN A 244 -10.23 3.65 -1.25
CA ASN A 244 -11.62 4.00 -1.02
C ASN A 244 -11.79 5.24 -0.15
N LYS A 245 -13.03 5.73 -0.09
CA LYS A 245 -13.45 6.88 0.73
C LYS A 245 -13.05 6.76 2.21
N SER A 246 -13.11 5.57 2.79
CA SER A 246 -12.74 5.38 4.20
C SER A 246 -11.24 5.61 4.41
N HIS A 247 -10.41 5.07 3.52
CA HIS A 247 -8.98 5.29 3.56
C HIS A 247 -8.64 6.76 3.32
N PHE A 248 -9.35 7.42 2.39
CA PHE A 248 -9.20 8.85 2.14
C PHE A 248 -9.35 9.68 3.42
N TYR A 249 -10.43 9.53 4.19
CA TYR A 249 -10.63 10.38 5.38
C TYR A 249 -9.58 10.14 6.47
N HIS A 250 -9.08 8.91 6.57
CA HIS A 250 -7.98 8.59 7.48
C HIS A 250 -6.71 9.33 7.05
N THR A 251 -6.31 9.16 5.78
CA THR A 251 -5.12 9.81 5.22
C THR A 251 -5.24 11.33 5.19
N ALA A 252 -6.42 11.87 4.83
CA ALA A 252 -6.68 13.30 4.74
C ALA A 252 -6.40 14.00 6.07
N LYS A 253 -6.79 13.37 7.18
CA LYS A 253 -6.56 13.92 8.52
C LYS A 253 -5.07 14.03 8.80
N ASP A 254 -4.31 12.97 8.54
CA ASP A 254 -2.87 12.95 8.74
C ASP A 254 -2.16 13.98 7.85
N LYS A 255 -2.58 14.08 6.58
CA LYS A 255 -2.04 15.08 5.64
C LYS A 255 -2.35 16.51 6.06
N PHE A 256 -3.56 16.78 6.55
CA PHE A 256 -3.97 18.10 7.02
C PHE A 256 -3.12 18.61 8.19
N TYR A 257 -2.75 17.73 9.12
CA TYR A 257 -1.91 18.06 10.27
C TYR A 257 -0.40 17.91 9.99
N SER A 258 -0.02 17.47 8.78
CA SER A 258 1.38 17.26 8.43
C SER A 258 2.11 18.60 8.21
N GLN A 259 3.43 18.59 8.35
CA GLN A 259 4.27 19.75 8.07
C GLN A 259 4.45 20.01 6.56
N ILE A 260 4.15 19.00 5.72
CA ILE A 260 4.30 19.08 4.28
C ILE A 260 3.10 19.83 3.70
N ARG A 261 3.36 20.93 2.97
CA ARG A 261 2.30 21.67 2.29
C ARG A 261 1.82 20.88 1.07
N GLN A 262 0.59 20.40 1.13
CA GLN A 262 -0.05 19.63 0.07
C GLN A 262 -1.43 20.23 -0.25
N THR A 263 -1.80 20.25 -1.52
CA THR A 263 -3.10 20.69 -1.99
C THR A 263 -4.00 19.48 -2.20
N LEU A 264 -5.21 19.53 -1.63
CA LEU A 264 -6.25 18.56 -1.94
C LEU A 264 -6.82 18.92 -3.30
N VAL A 265 -6.79 17.96 -4.22
CA VAL A 265 -7.39 18.07 -5.55
C VAL A 265 -8.55 17.07 -5.63
N LEU A 266 -9.70 17.54 -6.10
CA LEU A 266 -10.85 16.72 -6.47
C LEU A 266 -11.01 16.79 -7.99
N LEU A 267 -11.22 15.64 -8.59
CA LEU A 267 -11.37 15.46 -10.03
C LEU A 267 -12.72 14.78 -10.28
N LYS A 268 -13.48 15.30 -11.23
CA LYS A 268 -14.73 14.69 -11.69
C LYS A 268 -14.74 14.59 -13.19
N PHE A 269 -14.90 13.37 -13.70
CA PHE A 269 -15.20 13.15 -15.12
C PHE A 269 -16.65 13.59 -15.38
N VAL A 270 -16.83 14.59 -16.24
CA VAL A 270 -18.15 15.16 -16.55
C VAL A 270 -18.96 14.17 -17.38
N LYS A 271 -18.30 13.51 -18.34
CA LYS A 271 -18.87 12.40 -19.11
C LYS A 271 -18.58 11.09 -18.39
N GLU A 272 -19.61 10.29 -18.17
CA GLU A 272 -19.49 9.01 -17.43
C GLU A 272 -18.83 7.89 -18.27
N LYS A 273 -18.87 8.01 -19.59
CA LYS A 273 -18.36 6.99 -20.52
C LYS A 273 -16.86 6.77 -20.29
N HIS A 274 -16.47 5.55 -19.93
CA HIS A 274 -15.08 5.15 -19.63
C HIS A 274 -14.40 5.86 -18.45
N SER A 275 -15.17 6.56 -17.60
CA SER A 275 -14.64 7.29 -16.43
C SER A 275 -13.85 6.40 -15.44
N ILE A 276 -14.25 5.13 -15.31
CA ILE A 276 -13.57 4.13 -14.47
C ILE A 276 -12.19 3.81 -15.04
N GLU A 277 -12.12 3.53 -16.34
CA GLU A 277 -10.86 3.22 -17.03
C GLU A 277 -9.91 4.43 -17.01
N PHE A 278 -10.43 5.64 -17.27
CA PHE A 278 -9.64 6.86 -17.22
C PHE A 278 -9.09 7.13 -15.81
N ALA A 279 -9.88 6.89 -14.76
CA ALA A 279 -9.41 7.04 -13.38
C ALA A 279 -8.26 6.06 -13.06
N ILE A 280 -8.31 4.84 -13.57
CA ILE A 280 -7.23 3.84 -13.43
C ILE A 280 -5.96 4.31 -14.13
N CYS A 281 -6.07 4.72 -15.40
CA CYS A 281 -4.94 5.21 -16.20
C CYS A 281 -4.31 6.46 -15.59
N LEU A 282 -5.14 7.41 -15.14
CA LEU A 282 -4.67 8.64 -14.52
C LEU A 282 -3.86 8.36 -13.25
N ASN A 283 -4.34 7.45 -12.41
CA ASN A 283 -3.62 7.05 -11.21
C ASN A 283 -2.26 6.42 -11.52
N GLU A 284 -2.19 5.58 -12.55
CA GLU A 284 -0.94 4.97 -12.98
C GLU A 284 0.04 6.00 -13.55
N MET A 285 -0.45 6.97 -14.32
CA MET A 285 0.36 8.08 -14.84
C MET A 285 0.95 8.92 -13.71
N ILE A 286 0.15 9.26 -12.68
CA ILE A 286 0.60 10.00 -11.49
C ILE A 286 1.68 9.22 -10.73
N LYS A 287 1.50 7.91 -10.54
CA LYS A 287 2.48 7.04 -9.87
C LYS A 287 3.80 6.98 -10.62
N LYS A 288 3.78 6.73 -11.93
CA LYS A 288 5.00 6.64 -12.76
C LYS A 288 5.81 7.93 -12.76
N ARG A 289 5.14 9.08 -12.60
CA ARG A 289 5.79 10.40 -12.55
C ARG A 289 6.18 10.86 -11.15
N GLY A 290 5.85 10.10 -10.10
CA GLY A 290 6.19 10.46 -8.72
C GLY A 290 5.55 11.77 -8.25
N LEU A 291 4.41 12.17 -8.84
CA LEU A 291 3.77 13.46 -8.54
C LEU A 291 3.05 13.48 -7.18
N ASN A 292 2.73 12.30 -6.63
CA ASN A 292 2.07 12.14 -5.34
C ASN A 292 2.70 10.97 -4.58
N ASP A 293 2.97 11.16 -3.29
CA ASP A 293 3.44 10.09 -2.38
C ASP A 293 2.37 9.01 -2.15
N SER A 294 1.12 9.34 -2.42
CA SER A 294 -0.07 8.48 -2.29
C SER A 294 -0.72 8.24 -3.65
N SER A 295 -1.43 7.13 -3.83
CA SER A 295 -2.27 6.96 -5.02
C SER A 295 -3.52 7.83 -4.94
N LEU A 296 -4.28 7.92 -6.02
CA LEU A 296 -5.60 8.55 -6.01
C LEU A 296 -6.61 7.77 -5.15
N PHE A 297 -7.67 8.45 -4.73
CA PHE A 297 -8.75 7.93 -3.89
C PHE A 297 -10.11 8.07 -4.60
N GLN A 298 -10.91 7.01 -4.61
CA GLN A 298 -12.31 7.04 -5.05
C GLN A 298 -13.20 7.52 -3.89
N LEU A 299 -13.86 8.68 -4.04
CA LEU A 299 -14.78 9.22 -3.04
C LEU A 299 -16.24 8.87 -3.34
N GLU A 300 -16.64 9.01 -4.60
CA GLU A 300 -17.99 8.75 -5.13
C GLU A 300 -17.85 8.17 -6.54
N ASP A 301 -18.90 7.65 -7.18
CA ASP A 301 -18.79 6.95 -8.47
C ASP A 301 -18.06 7.76 -9.56
N SER A 302 -18.16 9.10 -9.55
CA SER A 302 -17.51 9.99 -10.52
C SER A 302 -16.43 10.92 -9.93
N ILE A 303 -16.19 10.88 -8.62
CA ILE A 303 -15.26 11.81 -7.95
C ILE A 303 -14.04 11.07 -7.42
N VAL A 304 -12.89 11.51 -7.90
CA VAL A 304 -11.57 11.03 -7.49
C VAL A 304 -10.84 12.15 -6.75
N ALA A 305 -10.06 11.81 -5.72
CA ALA A 305 -9.29 12.76 -4.94
C ALA A 305 -7.80 12.41 -4.93
N GLY A 306 -6.96 13.43 -4.78
CA GLY A 306 -5.52 13.30 -4.63
C GLY A 306 -4.94 14.38 -3.73
N PHE A 307 -3.80 14.08 -3.11
CA PHE A 307 -3.02 15.03 -2.32
C PHE A 307 -1.75 15.36 -3.08
N ILE A 308 -1.68 16.54 -3.69
CA ILE A 308 -0.53 16.92 -4.52
C ILE A 308 0.39 17.82 -3.68
N PRO A 309 1.66 17.45 -3.45
CA PRO A 309 2.63 18.36 -2.85
C PRO A 309 2.71 19.66 -3.63
N ASN A 310 2.75 20.81 -2.93
CA ASN A 310 2.66 22.11 -3.61
C ASN A 310 3.80 22.33 -4.63
N GLN A 311 4.97 21.74 -4.40
CA GLN A 311 6.12 21.77 -5.31
C GLN A 311 5.87 21.06 -6.66
N ASN A 312 4.88 20.14 -6.71
CA ASN A 312 4.54 19.36 -7.90
C ASN A 312 3.31 19.91 -8.63
N LEU A 313 2.71 21.02 -8.19
CA LEU A 313 1.44 21.52 -8.75
C LEU A 313 1.54 21.93 -10.21
N ASP A 314 2.63 22.56 -10.61
CA ASP A 314 2.82 22.99 -12.01
C ASP A 314 2.93 21.76 -12.92
N GLN A 315 3.79 20.81 -12.55
CA GLN A 315 3.95 19.54 -13.27
C GLN A 315 2.65 18.74 -13.32
N PHE A 316 1.88 18.73 -12.23
CA PHE A 316 0.57 18.10 -12.18
C PHE A 316 -0.41 18.76 -13.17
N THR A 317 -0.44 20.10 -13.23
CA THR A 317 -1.32 20.83 -14.14
C THR A 317 -1.01 20.51 -15.60
N TYR A 318 0.26 20.56 -16.00
CA TYR A 318 0.69 20.17 -17.34
C TYR A 318 0.38 18.71 -17.66
N MET A 319 0.56 17.81 -16.69
CA MET A 319 0.24 16.39 -16.83
C MET A 319 -1.26 16.17 -17.06
N MET A 320 -2.12 16.88 -16.33
CA MET A 320 -3.58 16.77 -16.51
C MET A 320 -4.01 17.23 -17.90
N GLN A 321 -3.44 18.33 -18.39
CA GLN A 321 -3.71 18.82 -19.73
C GLN A 321 -3.28 17.81 -20.80
N SER A 322 -2.04 17.33 -20.72
CA SER A 322 -1.50 16.30 -21.62
C SER A 322 -2.33 15.02 -21.59
N PHE A 323 -2.82 14.59 -20.42
CA PHE A 323 -3.68 13.41 -20.30
C PHE A 323 -5.01 13.56 -21.06
N VAL A 324 -5.63 14.73 -21.01
CA VAL A 324 -6.90 15.00 -21.72
C VAL A 324 -6.66 15.12 -23.22
N GLU A 325 -5.59 15.80 -23.62
CA GLU A 325 -5.20 15.95 -25.04
C GLU A 325 -4.89 14.59 -25.68
N GLU A 326 -4.11 13.73 -25.01
CA GLU A 326 -3.81 12.37 -25.52
C GLU A 326 -5.08 11.52 -25.69
N LEU A 327 -6.06 11.65 -24.79
CA LEU A 327 -7.33 10.92 -24.92
C LEU A 327 -8.14 11.43 -26.13
N ASP A 328 -8.17 12.73 -26.36
CA ASP A 328 -8.87 13.32 -27.50
C ASP A 328 -8.21 12.91 -28.83
N GLU A 329 -6.88 12.88 -28.89
CA GLU A 329 -6.13 12.37 -30.05
C GLU A 329 -6.43 10.91 -30.38
N LEU A 330 -6.68 10.08 -29.36
CA LEU A 330 -7.09 8.68 -29.50
C LEU A 330 -8.60 8.51 -29.82
N GLY A 331 -9.34 9.61 -29.95
CA GLY A 331 -10.78 9.62 -30.26
C GLY A 331 -11.69 9.39 -29.06
N TYR A 332 -11.19 9.59 -27.84
CA TYR A 332 -11.95 9.49 -26.60
C TYR A 332 -12.32 10.87 -26.07
N GLU A 333 -13.63 11.17 -26.07
CA GLU A 333 -14.14 12.40 -25.44
C GLU A 333 -13.95 12.34 -23.92
N CYS A 334 -12.99 13.12 -23.40
CA CYS A 334 -12.73 13.27 -21.98
C CYS A 334 -12.95 14.72 -21.54
N GLU A 335 -13.89 14.93 -20.62
CA GLU A 335 -14.12 16.23 -19.98
C GLU A 335 -13.92 16.08 -18.48
N LEU A 336 -13.04 16.90 -17.93
CA LEU A 336 -12.64 16.82 -16.53
C LEU A 336 -12.86 18.16 -15.82
N ALA A 337 -13.62 18.13 -14.72
CA ALA A 337 -13.73 19.25 -13.80
C ALA A 337 -12.76 19.05 -12.63
N LEU A 338 -12.17 20.15 -12.16
CA LEU A 338 -11.17 20.14 -11.09
C LEU A 338 -11.57 21.12 -10.00
N GLY A 339 -11.58 20.65 -8.76
CA GLY A 339 -11.68 21.48 -7.57
C GLY A 339 -10.44 21.31 -6.70
N TYR A 340 -10.03 22.37 -6.00
CA TYR A 340 -8.85 22.28 -5.14
C TYR A 340 -9.02 23.07 -3.85
N SER A 341 -8.23 22.69 -2.84
CA SER A 341 -8.08 23.47 -1.62
C SER A 341 -6.71 23.27 -1.00
N SER A 342 -6.08 24.38 -0.60
CA SER A 342 -4.81 24.38 0.11
C SER A 342 -5.04 24.57 1.61
N PRO A 343 -4.35 23.80 2.47
CA PRO A 343 -4.42 23.96 3.93
C PRO A 343 -3.65 25.20 4.42
N SER A 344 -3.07 25.99 3.51
CA SER A 344 -2.16 27.11 3.83
C SER A 344 -2.86 28.34 4.45
N GLU A 345 -4.18 28.31 4.60
CA GLU A 345 -4.91 29.40 5.22
C GLU A 345 -4.89 29.32 6.75
N PRO A 346 -4.57 30.42 7.45
CA PRO A 346 -4.58 30.45 8.91
C PRO A 346 -6.00 30.20 9.45
N ASN A 347 -6.11 29.34 10.46
CA ASN A 347 -7.36 28.93 11.15
C ASN A 347 -8.34 28.09 10.33
N LEU A 348 -7.96 27.56 9.16
CA LEU A 348 -8.79 26.61 8.44
C LEU A 348 -8.99 25.33 9.29
N LYS A 349 -10.23 24.85 9.40
CA LYS A 349 -10.53 23.55 10.02
C LYS A 349 -10.50 22.44 8.96
N PHE A 350 -10.21 21.21 9.39
CA PHE A 350 -10.22 20.03 8.51
C PHE A 350 -11.50 19.91 7.66
N ASP A 351 -12.67 20.01 8.28
CA ASP A 351 -13.95 19.92 7.55
C ASP A 351 -14.13 21.07 6.54
N GLN A 352 -13.61 22.25 6.85
CA GLN A 352 -13.69 23.40 5.96
C GLN A 352 -12.76 23.26 4.77
N TRP A 353 -11.58 22.66 4.97
CA TRP A 353 -10.63 22.37 3.90
C TRP A 353 -11.23 21.44 2.85
N ILE A 354 -11.84 20.33 3.28
CA ILE A 354 -12.53 19.42 2.36
C ILE A 354 -13.71 20.12 1.69
N LYS A 355 -14.56 20.82 2.44
CA LYS A 355 -15.71 21.55 1.88
C LYS A 355 -15.31 22.58 0.83
N LYS A 356 -14.21 23.31 1.04
CA LYS A 356 -13.69 24.26 0.06
C LYS A 356 -13.32 23.59 -1.26
N ALA A 357 -12.71 22.41 -1.22
CA ALA A 357 -12.39 21.66 -2.43
C ALA A 357 -13.66 21.26 -3.21
N TYR A 358 -14.71 20.83 -2.50
CA TYR A 358 -16.01 20.51 -3.13
C TYR A 358 -16.70 21.74 -3.73
N ILE A 359 -16.72 22.87 -3.02
CA ILE A 359 -17.28 24.12 -3.54
C ILE A 359 -16.49 24.58 -4.79
N SER A 360 -15.17 24.47 -4.76
CA SER A 360 -14.32 24.75 -5.92
C SER A 360 -14.63 23.84 -7.10
N LEU A 361 -14.87 22.54 -6.86
CA LEU A 361 -15.25 21.58 -7.89
C LEU A 361 -16.61 21.92 -8.50
N GLU A 362 -17.60 22.24 -7.67
CA GLU A 362 -18.94 22.62 -8.10
C GLU A 362 -18.91 23.88 -8.98
N ASN A 363 -18.13 24.90 -8.58
CA ASN A 363 -17.94 26.10 -9.39
C ASN A 363 -17.28 25.79 -10.74
N SER A 364 -16.31 24.87 -10.79
CA SER A 364 -15.68 24.44 -12.05
C SER A 364 -16.67 23.74 -12.99
N ILE A 365 -17.54 22.87 -12.45
CA ILE A 365 -18.58 22.20 -13.24
C ILE A 365 -19.59 23.22 -13.77
N LEU A 366 -20.03 24.16 -12.93
CA LEU A 366 -20.99 25.18 -13.33
C LEU A 366 -20.42 26.14 -14.39
N HIS A 367 -19.12 26.46 -14.31
CA HIS A 367 -18.47 27.31 -15.30
C HIS A 367 -18.37 26.63 -16.67
N ASN A 368 -18.14 25.31 -16.71
CA ASN A 368 -18.12 24.55 -17.96
C ASN A 368 -19.52 24.32 -18.56
N ALA A 369 -20.59 24.44 -17.75
CA ALA A 369 -21.98 24.22 -18.19
C ALA A 369 -22.69 25.51 -18.66
N ALA A 370 -22.14 26.67 -18.35
CA ALA A 370 -22.65 28.00 -18.73
C ALA A 370 -21.97 28.49 -20.01
#